data_AF-A0A832FEB0-F1
#
_entry.id   AF-A0A832FEB0-F1
#
_cell.length_a   1.000
_cell.length_b   1.000
_cell.length_c   1.000
_cell.angle_alpha   90.00
_cell.angle_beta   90.00
_cell.angle_gamma   90.00
#
_symmetry.space_group_name_H-M   'P 1'
#
loop_
_entity.id
_entity.type
_entity.pdbx_description
1 polymer ?
#
loop_
_entity_poly.entity_id
_entity_poly.type
_entity_poly.pdbx_seq_one_letter_code
_entity_poly.pdbx_strand_id
1 'polypeptide(L)'
;MRGVEEIVDKKGGFQSKKILQRWYEIFGESFSAEYARDYQLSRFQALLSSGSGIIYARSSEVLVEFGGETFSTTDTRYFSTIGSYFDSIPCSNPLDSRPAVLERRPGYLITDEGFAKVFVAYRFPSILPEGILYSVFGLAREVCFKWKLMDSGKFASKAERIIARKNGRSISENALAGELAEIVQQIRSGIDAISFHLFFVVYADTERELKGTCKDLQTALKLYGIEAESPPFYQQELFEFKTKLGFLFQLKNTITTANSARIFYPFIKETLAEEGGVFLGFSSTGDPVVLDPYRRQNYLMLILGESGSGK
;
A
#
# COMPACT_ATOMS: atom_id res chain seq x y z
N MET A 1 -12.03 57.86 0.95
CA MET A 1 -10.71 58.45 1.25
C MET A 1 -9.64 57.47 0.76
N ARG A 2 -8.80 57.95 -0.19
CA ARG A 2 -7.42 57.57 -0.61
C ARG A 2 -7.01 56.07 -0.49
N GLY A 3 -6.48 55.37 -1.51
CA GLY A 3 -5.74 55.77 -2.70
C GLY A 3 -4.28 55.28 -2.62
N VAL A 4 -3.98 54.22 -3.37
CA VAL A 4 -2.76 53.88 -4.18
C VAL A 4 -1.34 54.13 -3.61
N GLU A 5 -0.51 53.07 -3.65
CA GLU A 5 0.86 52.97 -4.26
C GLU A 5 1.56 51.69 -3.74
N GLU A 6 1.67 50.60 -4.50
CA GLU A 6 2.77 50.24 -5.42
C GLU A 6 4.19 50.45 -4.86
N ILE A 7 4.88 49.36 -4.48
CA ILE A 7 6.28 49.15 -4.89
C ILE A 7 6.44 47.68 -5.32
N VAL A 8 6.62 47.55 -6.62
CA VAL A 8 7.17 46.42 -7.36
C VAL A 8 8.53 46.03 -6.76
N ASP A 9 8.68 44.79 -6.31
CA ASP A 9 9.99 44.14 -6.33
C ASP A 9 9.99 42.96 -7.29
N LYS A 10 10.68 43.20 -8.42
CA LYS A 10 10.94 42.25 -9.48
C LYS A 10 11.98 41.25 -8.98
N LYS A 11 11.52 40.08 -8.53
CA LYS A 11 12.24 38.78 -8.63
C LYS A 11 11.30 37.65 -8.17
N GLY A 12 10.17 37.52 -8.87
CA GLY A 12 9.22 36.43 -8.66
C GLY A 12 9.75 35.11 -9.21
N GLY A 13 10.72 34.50 -8.52
CA GLY A 13 10.90 33.06 -8.61
C GLY A 13 9.60 32.41 -8.14
N PHE A 14 8.99 31.60 -9.00
CA PHE A 14 7.87 30.72 -8.63
C PHE A 14 8.35 29.73 -7.56
N GLN A 15 8.44 30.16 -6.30
CA GLN A 15 8.40 29.24 -5.19
C GLN A 15 6.96 28.77 -5.09
N SER A 16 6.70 27.59 -5.65
CA SER A 16 5.45 26.90 -5.37
C SER A 16 5.37 26.77 -3.85
N LYS A 17 4.34 27.38 -3.24
CA LYS A 17 4.00 27.10 -1.85
C LYS A 17 3.78 25.59 -1.76
N LYS A 18 4.75 24.84 -1.21
CA LYS A 18 4.54 23.46 -0.78
C LYS A 18 3.41 23.53 0.24
N ILE A 19 2.21 23.14 -0.17
CA ILE A 19 1.15 22.86 0.78
C ILE A 19 1.72 21.76 1.68
N LEU A 20 1.97 22.10 2.95
CA LEU A 20 2.44 21.14 3.95
C LEU A 20 1.36 20.06 4.08
N GLN A 21 1.62 18.92 3.46
CA GLN A 21 0.75 17.75 3.55
C GLN A 21 0.83 17.24 4.99
N ARG A 22 -0.29 17.26 5.70
CA ARG A 22 -0.38 16.74 7.07
C ARG A 22 -0.43 15.22 7.03
N TRP A 23 0.24 14.60 8.01
CA TRP A 23 0.29 13.15 8.17
C TRP A 23 -0.29 12.77 9.52
N TYR A 24 -0.86 11.58 9.56
CA TYR A 24 -1.44 10.98 10.74
C TYR A 24 -0.99 9.53 10.82
N GLU A 25 -0.58 9.09 12.01
CA GLU A 25 -0.29 7.70 12.30
C GLU A 25 -1.59 6.98 12.67
N ILE A 26 -1.74 5.76 12.18
CA ILE A 26 -2.89 4.88 12.41
C ILE A 26 -2.38 3.63 13.12
N PHE A 27 -3.01 3.26 14.22
CA PHE A 27 -2.75 1.99 14.87
C PHE A 27 -3.40 0.87 14.07
N GLY A 28 -2.66 -0.22 13.85
CA GLY A 28 -3.21 -1.40 13.21
C GLY A 28 -4.28 -2.05 14.08
N GLU A 29 -5.28 -2.63 13.43
CA GLU A 29 -6.41 -3.30 14.05
C GLU A 29 -6.37 -4.80 13.72
N SER A 30 -6.94 -5.64 14.60
CA SER A 30 -7.07 -7.07 14.33
C SER A 30 -8.04 -7.33 13.17
N PHE A 31 -7.65 -8.19 12.24
CA PHE A 31 -8.41 -8.46 11.00
C PHE A 31 -8.97 -9.90 10.94
N SER A 32 -9.06 -10.58 12.08
CA SER A 32 -9.40 -12.01 12.16
C SER A 32 -10.91 -12.29 12.26
N ALA A 33 -11.66 -11.45 13.00
CA ALA A 33 -13.09 -11.65 13.21
C ALA A 33 -13.93 -11.06 12.06
N GLU A 34 -14.82 -11.87 11.47
CA GLU A 34 -15.62 -11.50 10.29
C GLU A 34 -16.43 -10.20 10.47
N TYR A 35 -17.17 -10.06 11.58
CA TYR A 35 -17.93 -8.84 11.85
C TYR A 35 -17.06 -7.59 12.01
N ALA A 36 -15.89 -7.72 12.62
CA ALA A 36 -14.94 -6.60 12.76
C ALA A 36 -14.33 -6.24 11.40
N ARG A 37 -14.04 -7.26 10.59
CA ARG A 37 -13.47 -7.11 9.24
C ARG A 37 -14.39 -6.29 8.33
N ASP A 38 -15.68 -6.64 8.26
CA ASP A 38 -16.64 -5.91 7.42
C ASP A 38 -16.79 -4.44 7.84
N TYR A 39 -16.78 -4.17 9.15
CA TYR A 39 -16.79 -2.82 9.69
C TYR A 39 -15.52 -2.03 9.31
N GLN A 40 -14.34 -2.63 9.44
CA GLN A 40 -13.05 -2.03 9.05
C GLN A 40 -13.00 -1.71 7.56
N LEU A 41 -13.43 -2.65 6.72
CA LEU A 41 -13.49 -2.47 5.27
C LEU A 41 -14.48 -1.37 4.87
N SER A 42 -15.62 -1.28 5.55
CA SER A 42 -16.60 -0.21 5.32
C SER A 42 -16.05 1.17 5.73
N ARG A 43 -15.35 1.28 6.86
CA ARG A 43 -14.62 2.50 7.27
C ARG A 43 -13.55 2.87 6.26
N PHE A 44 -12.83 1.88 5.75
CA PHE A 44 -11.77 2.11 4.78
C PHE A 44 -12.32 2.58 3.44
N GLN A 45 -13.41 1.99 2.96
CA GLN A 45 -14.14 2.51 1.79
C GLN A 45 -14.56 3.97 2.01
N ALA A 46 -15.11 4.31 3.18
CA ALA A 46 -15.48 5.69 3.50
C ALA A 46 -14.27 6.63 3.50
N LEU A 47 -13.12 6.20 4.02
CA LEU A 47 -11.85 6.93 3.95
C LEU A 47 -11.45 7.19 2.49
N LEU A 48 -11.51 6.18 1.61
CA LEU A 48 -11.16 6.34 0.20
C LEU A 48 -12.11 7.32 -0.52
N SER A 49 -13.40 7.28 -0.19
CA SER A 49 -14.43 8.20 -0.71
C SER A 49 -14.30 9.63 -0.17
N SER A 50 -13.66 9.84 0.99
CA SER A 50 -13.57 11.16 1.63
C SER A 50 -12.67 12.16 0.88
N GLY A 51 -11.77 11.68 0.02
CA GLY A 51 -10.86 12.55 -0.71
C GLY A 51 -9.75 11.82 -1.44
N SER A 52 -8.71 12.57 -1.82
CA SER A 52 -7.48 12.02 -2.39
C SER A 52 -6.39 11.99 -1.33
N GLY A 53 -5.55 10.96 -1.33
CA GLY A 53 -4.57 10.81 -0.26
C GLY A 53 -3.48 9.78 -0.54
N ILE A 54 -2.67 9.56 0.51
CA ILE A 54 -1.66 8.53 0.57
C ILE A 54 -1.87 7.75 1.86
N ILE A 55 -1.82 6.43 1.75
CA ILE A 55 -1.63 5.51 2.86
C ILE A 55 -0.24 4.91 2.69
N TYR A 56 0.50 4.88 3.77
CA TYR A 56 1.88 4.45 3.79
C TYR A 56 2.08 3.50 4.96
N ALA A 57 2.50 2.28 4.68
CA ALA A 57 2.94 1.31 5.68
C ALA A 57 4.47 1.24 5.62
N ARG A 58 5.13 1.30 6.78
CA ARG A 58 6.57 1.12 6.91
C ARG A 58 6.88 0.10 7.98
N SER A 59 7.71 -0.86 7.62
CA SER A 59 8.18 -1.95 8.44
C SER A 59 9.66 -1.74 8.77
N SER A 60 9.97 -1.73 10.06
CA SER A 60 11.34 -1.61 10.57
C SER A 60 11.68 -2.81 11.44
N GLU A 61 12.91 -3.28 11.32
CA GLU A 61 13.44 -4.26 12.23
C GLU A 61 13.62 -3.63 13.62
N VAL A 62 13.13 -4.31 14.63
CA VAL A 62 13.20 -3.89 16.04
C VAL A 62 13.61 -5.09 16.89
N LEU A 63 14.40 -4.82 17.93
CA LEU A 63 14.72 -5.81 18.94
C LEU A 63 13.64 -5.75 20.02
N VAL A 64 13.00 -6.89 20.28
CA VAL A 64 11.97 -7.03 21.32
C VAL A 64 12.46 -8.03 22.36
N GLU A 65 12.34 -7.65 23.63
CA GLU A 65 12.57 -8.55 24.74
C GLU A 65 11.27 -9.29 25.07
N PHE A 66 11.30 -10.62 25.02
CA PHE A 66 10.17 -11.47 25.36
C PHE A 66 10.66 -12.65 26.20
N GLY A 67 10.11 -12.81 27.41
CA GLY A 67 10.51 -13.90 28.31
C GLY A 67 11.97 -13.85 28.77
N GLY A 68 12.62 -12.69 28.74
CA GLY A 68 14.04 -12.52 29.09
C GLY A 68 15.01 -12.84 27.94
N GLU A 69 14.51 -13.18 26.75
CA GLU A 69 15.28 -13.34 25.52
C GLU A 69 15.03 -12.16 24.57
N THR A 70 16.06 -11.79 23.80
CA THR A 70 15.95 -10.74 22.79
C THR A 70 15.77 -11.36 21.41
N PHE A 71 14.70 -10.96 20.73
CA PHE A 71 14.40 -11.39 19.38
C PHE A 71 14.45 -10.20 18.42
N SER A 72 14.87 -10.45 17.19
CA SER A 72 14.63 -9.51 16.10
C SER A 72 13.26 -9.76 15.49
N THR A 73 12.47 -8.70 15.34
CA THR A 73 11.12 -8.74 14.75
C THR A 73 10.86 -7.49 13.92
N THR A 74 9.74 -7.45 13.21
CA THR A 74 9.41 -6.38 12.26
C THR A 74 8.26 -5.52 12.77
N ASP A 75 8.50 -4.32 13.30
CA ASP A 75 7.41 -3.39 13.65
C ASP A 75 6.87 -2.70 12.40
N THR A 76 5.59 -2.91 12.09
CA THR A 76 4.92 -2.25 10.96
C THR A 76 4.02 -1.13 11.45
N ARG A 77 4.32 0.09 11.00
CA ARG A 77 3.59 1.31 11.33
C ARG A 77 2.84 1.84 10.11
N TYR A 78 1.67 2.40 10.36
CA TYR A 78 0.77 2.88 9.30
C TYR A 78 0.53 4.37 9.39
N PHE A 79 0.48 5.00 8.23
CA PHE A 79 0.32 6.44 8.11
C PHE A 79 -0.68 6.78 7.01
N SER A 80 -1.40 7.87 7.19
CA SER A 80 -2.37 8.39 6.23
C SER A 80 -2.26 9.91 6.16
N THR A 81 -2.56 10.47 4.99
CA THR A 81 -2.69 11.93 4.83
C THR A 81 -4.10 12.44 5.16
N ILE A 82 -5.01 11.52 5.49
CA ILE A 82 -6.39 11.78 5.95
C ILE A 82 -6.50 11.31 7.40
N GLY A 83 -6.83 12.23 8.30
CA GLY A 83 -6.82 11.98 9.74
C GLY A 83 -8.20 11.81 10.40
N SER A 84 -9.28 11.78 9.63
CA SER A 84 -10.66 11.72 10.16
C SER A 84 -11.17 10.31 10.44
N TYR A 85 -10.30 9.29 10.34
CA TYR A 85 -10.66 7.87 10.43
C TYR A 85 -9.61 7.11 11.26
N PHE A 86 -9.98 5.93 11.76
CA PHE A 86 -9.08 5.01 12.48
C PHE A 86 -8.35 5.63 13.67
N ASP A 87 -9.01 6.55 14.38
CA ASP A 87 -8.51 7.20 15.60
C ASP A 87 -7.06 7.72 15.44
N SER A 88 -6.78 8.24 14.25
CA SER A 88 -5.42 8.59 13.83
C SER A 88 -4.86 9.77 14.61
N ILE A 89 -3.55 9.75 14.85
CA ILE A 89 -2.84 10.77 15.62
C ILE A 89 -1.98 11.61 14.67
N PRO A 90 -2.05 12.95 14.71
CA PRO A 90 -1.17 13.80 13.91
C PRO A 90 0.32 13.49 14.16
N CYS A 91 1.10 13.36 13.09
CA CYS A 91 2.52 13.05 13.18
C CYS A 91 3.35 13.87 12.17
N SER A 92 4.67 13.83 12.32
CA SER A 92 5.60 14.34 11.31
C SER A 92 5.50 13.53 10.02
N ASN A 93 5.93 14.10 8.89
CA ASN A 93 5.94 13.38 7.63
C ASN A 93 6.82 12.10 7.73
N PRO A 94 6.23 10.90 7.63
CA PRO A 94 6.98 9.66 7.79
C PRO A 94 8.01 9.46 6.67
N LEU A 95 7.82 10.12 5.52
CA LEU A 95 8.77 10.07 4.41
C LEU A 95 10.09 10.79 4.71
N ASP A 96 10.12 11.70 5.67
CA ASP A 96 11.33 12.43 6.07
C ASP A 96 12.30 11.53 6.86
N SER A 97 11.80 10.41 7.41
CA SER A 97 12.58 9.43 8.17
C SER A 97 13.16 8.31 7.31
N ARG A 98 13.07 8.43 5.98
CA ARG A 98 13.53 7.40 5.04
C ARG A 98 15.04 7.51 4.79
N PRO A 99 15.69 6.40 4.44
CA PRO A 99 17.12 6.39 4.09
C PRO A 99 17.45 7.44 3.03
N ALA A 100 18.54 8.17 3.24
CA ALA A 100 19.01 9.17 2.29
C ALA A 100 19.60 8.48 1.07
N VAL A 101 19.19 8.90 -0.14
CA VAL A 101 19.75 8.34 -1.37
C VAL A 101 21.12 8.95 -1.65
N LEU A 102 22.16 8.10 -1.63
CA LEU A 102 23.55 8.45 -1.88
C LEU A 102 23.90 8.36 -3.36
N GLU A 103 23.48 7.28 -4.04
CA GLU A 103 23.74 7.06 -5.46
C GLU A 103 22.50 6.53 -6.19
N ARG A 104 22.32 6.98 -7.43
CA ARG A 104 21.24 6.51 -8.32
C ARG A 104 21.80 5.55 -9.35
N ARG A 105 21.32 4.31 -9.35
CA ARG A 105 21.57 3.35 -10.43
C ARG A 105 20.29 3.19 -11.26
N PRO A 106 20.39 2.74 -12.53
CA PRO A 106 19.20 2.51 -13.34
C PRO A 106 18.22 1.52 -12.70
N GLY A 107 18.71 0.45 -12.08
CA GLY A 107 17.88 -0.64 -11.57
C GLY A 107 17.57 -0.62 -10.07
N TYR A 108 18.22 0.23 -9.29
CA TYR A 108 18.10 0.35 -7.83
C TYR A 108 18.73 1.65 -7.34
N LEU A 109 18.59 1.95 -6.05
CA LEU A 109 19.23 3.08 -5.36
C LEU A 109 20.22 2.55 -4.33
N ILE A 110 21.30 3.30 -4.11
CA ILE A 110 22.18 3.12 -2.95
C ILE A 110 21.81 4.21 -1.95
N THR A 111 21.51 3.79 -0.73
CA THR A 111 21.10 4.61 0.40
C THR A 111 22.14 4.53 1.52
N ASP A 112 22.02 5.37 2.53
CA ASP A 112 22.83 5.30 3.76
C ASP A 112 22.55 4.05 4.61
N GLU A 113 21.43 3.37 4.38
CA GLU A 113 21.05 2.09 5.02
C GLU A 113 21.18 0.88 4.08
N GLY A 114 21.94 0.98 2.98
CA GLY A 114 22.13 -0.13 2.02
C GLY A 114 21.46 0.11 0.68
N PHE A 115 20.89 -0.92 0.06
CA PHE A 115 20.31 -0.85 -1.28
C PHE A 115 18.78 -0.80 -1.22
N ALA A 116 18.17 0.01 -2.08
CA ALA A 116 16.71 0.12 -2.19
C ALA A 116 16.22 -0.08 -3.63
N LYS A 117 15.07 -0.71 -3.81
CA LYS A 117 14.42 -0.85 -5.12
C LYS A 117 12.91 -0.71 -5.00
N VAL A 118 12.31 -0.06 -5.99
CA VAL A 118 10.89 0.27 -5.98
C VAL A 118 10.15 -0.41 -7.12
N PHE A 119 9.10 -1.13 -6.74
CA PHE A 119 8.15 -1.73 -7.66
C PHE A 119 6.83 -0.95 -7.65
N VAL A 120 6.16 -0.91 -8.80
CA VAL A 120 4.82 -0.37 -8.96
C VAL A 120 3.94 -1.46 -9.56
N ALA A 121 2.82 -1.76 -8.89
CA ALA A 121 1.81 -2.64 -9.46
C ALA A 121 1.04 -1.93 -10.59
N TYR A 122 0.91 -2.60 -11.73
CA TYR A 122 0.26 -2.06 -12.92
C TYR A 122 -0.87 -2.94 -13.47
N ARG A 123 -0.94 -4.21 -13.03
CA ARG A 123 -2.02 -5.14 -13.39
C ARG A 123 -2.47 -5.90 -12.15
N PHE A 124 -3.79 -6.05 -12.04
CA PHE A 124 -4.47 -6.72 -10.94
C PHE A 124 -5.46 -7.72 -11.54
N PRO A 125 -5.75 -8.85 -10.87
CA PRO A 125 -6.82 -9.74 -11.29
C PRO A 125 -8.19 -9.14 -10.94
N SER A 126 -9.26 -9.78 -11.40
CA SER A 126 -10.65 -9.38 -11.09
C SER A 126 -11.03 -9.64 -9.62
N ILE A 127 -10.40 -10.61 -8.97
CA ILE A 127 -10.69 -11.02 -7.59
C ILE A 127 -9.38 -11.11 -6.82
N LEU A 128 -9.35 -10.48 -5.65
CA LEU A 128 -8.24 -10.51 -4.70
C LEU A 128 -8.79 -10.75 -3.29
N PRO A 129 -8.04 -11.43 -2.42
CA PRO A 129 -8.42 -11.57 -1.02
C PRO A 129 -8.38 -10.22 -0.31
N GLU A 130 -9.25 -10.05 0.68
CA GLU A 130 -9.26 -8.87 1.56
C GLU A 130 -7.98 -8.84 2.40
N GLY A 131 -7.39 -7.66 2.59
CA GLY A 131 -6.16 -7.52 3.37
C GLY A 131 -4.91 -8.00 2.65
N ILE A 132 -4.93 -8.09 1.30
CA ILE A 132 -3.84 -8.67 0.51
C ILE A 132 -2.45 -8.08 0.81
N LEU A 133 -2.38 -6.81 1.22
CA LEU A 133 -1.11 -6.15 1.53
C LEU A 133 -0.38 -6.78 2.72
N TYR A 134 -1.09 -7.46 3.62
CA TYR A 134 -0.48 -8.20 4.73
C TYR A 134 0.49 -9.29 4.26
N SER A 135 0.22 -9.90 3.09
CA SER A 135 1.08 -10.93 2.51
C SER A 135 2.45 -10.44 2.03
N VAL A 136 2.65 -9.12 1.93
CA VAL A 136 3.90 -8.53 1.42
C VAL A 136 4.64 -7.66 2.43
N PHE A 137 4.09 -7.38 3.62
CA PHE A 137 4.77 -6.57 4.63
C PHE A 137 6.10 -7.17 5.12
N GLY A 138 6.22 -8.50 5.13
CA GLY A 138 7.48 -9.20 5.41
C GLY A 138 8.52 -9.16 4.27
N LEU A 139 8.15 -8.69 3.08
CA LEU A 139 9.03 -8.68 1.88
C LEU A 139 9.34 -7.26 1.42
N ALA A 140 8.37 -6.36 1.50
CA ALA A 140 8.50 -4.95 1.18
C ALA A 140 8.44 -4.14 2.47
N ARG A 141 9.58 -3.57 2.89
CA ARG A 141 9.64 -2.73 4.10
C ARG A 141 8.82 -1.46 3.97
N GLU A 142 8.46 -1.03 2.77
CA GLU A 142 7.47 0.03 2.61
C GLU A 142 6.43 -0.32 1.56
N VAL A 143 5.18 -0.01 1.87
CA VAL A 143 4.06 -0.12 0.94
C VAL A 143 3.33 1.21 0.91
N CYS A 144 3.14 1.78 -0.29
CA CYS A 144 2.47 3.05 -0.46
C CYS A 144 1.27 2.89 -1.39
N PHE A 145 0.08 3.12 -0.87
CA PHE A 145 -1.16 3.19 -1.62
C PHE A 145 -1.55 4.65 -1.80
N LYS A 146 -1.41 5.16 -3.02
CA LYS A 146 -1.68 6.55 -3.37
C LYS A 146 -2.90 6.61 -4.29
N TRP A 147 -3.96 7.29 -3.84
CA TRP A 147 -5.20 7.37 -4.60
C TRP A 147 -5.67 8.81 -4.81
N LYS A 148 -6.53 8.94 -5.82
CA LYS A 148 -7.21 10.17 -6.16
C LYS A 148 -8.68 9.86 -6.41
N LEU A 149 -9.54 10.56 -5.67
CA LEU A 149 -10.97 10.55 -5.89
C LEU A 149 -11.29 11.15 -7.27
N MET A 150 -12.10 10.46 -8.05
CA MET A 150 -12.51 10.88 -9.38
C MET A 150 -13.90 11.48 -9.36
N ASP A 151 -14.22 12.27 -10.38
CA ASP A 151 -15.60 12.66 -10.65
C ASP A 151 -16.33 11.44 -11.26
N SER A 152 -17.06 10.72 -10.41
CA SER A 152 -17.73 9.46 -10.74
C SER A 152 -18.70 9.62 -11.91
N GLY A 153 -19.42 10.75 -12.00
CA GLY A 153 -20.33 11.04 -13.10
C GLY A 153 -19.60 11.22 -14.44
N LYS A 154 -18.55 12.06 -14.47
CA LYS A 154 -17.72 12.25 -15.67
C LYS A 154 -17.03 10.96 -16.09
N PHE A 155 -16.56 10.16 -15.13
CA PHE A 155 -15.95 8.87 -15.41
C PHE A 155 -16.97 7.91 -16.04
N ALA A 156 -18.16 7.75 -15.43
CA ALA A 156 -19.20 6.85 -15.93
C ALA A 156 -19.61 7.20 -17.36
N SER A 157 -19.88 8.49 -17.66
CA SER A 157 -20.23 8.92 -19.02
C SER A 157 -19.10 8.71 -20.04
N LYS A 158 -17.83 8.69 -19.61
CA LYS A 158 -16.69 8.36 -20.49
C LYS A 158 -16.57 6.85 -20.68
N ALA A 159 -16.74 6.06 -19.62
CA ALA A 159 -16.69 4.61 -19.66
C ALA A 159 -17.80 4.03 -20.55
N GLU A 160 -19.04 4.52 -20.43
CA GLU A 160 -20.18 4.11 -21.28
C GLU A 160 -19.90 4.32 -22.77
N ARG A 161 -19.27 5.45 -23.13
CA ARG A 161 -18.86 5.72 -24.51
C ARG A 161 -17.79 4.74 -25.00
N ILE A 162 -16.92 4.25 -24.13
CA ILE A 162 -15.90 3.25 -24.47
C ILE A 162 -16.55 1.88 -24.63
N ILE A 163 -17.44 1.49 -23.71
CA ILE A 163 -18.20 0.23 -23.75
C ILE A 163 -18.98 0.14 -25.07
N ALA A 164 -19.75 1.18 -25.42
CA ALA A 164 -20.53 1.22 -26.66
C ALA A 164 -19.66 1.10 -27.93
N ARG A 165 -18.40 1.54 -27.89
CA ARG A 165 -17.46 1.42 -29.02
C ARG A 165 -16.80 0.06 -29.13
N LYS A 166 -16.60 -0.62 -27.99
CA LYS A 166 -15.81 -1.85 -27.89
C LYS A 166 -16.64 -3.13 -27.92
N ASN A 167 -17.91 -3.05 -27.58
CA ASN A 167 -18.84 -4.17 -27.71
C ASN A 167 -18.89 -4.67 -29.17
N GLY A 168 -18.58 -5.95 -29.37
CA GLY A 168 -18.76 -6.64 -30.65
C GLY A 168 -17.54 -6.64 -31.59
N ARG A 169 -16.34 -6.27 -31.11
CA ARG A 169 -15.12 -6.23 -31.93
C ARG A 169 -14.19 -7.43 -31.71
N SER A 170 -13.79 -7.70 -30.47
CA SER A 170 -12.88 -8.81 -30.12
C SER A 170 -13.08 -9.29 -28.68
N ILE A 171 -12.61 -10.50 -28.37
CA ILE A 171 -12.75 -11.12 -27.03
C ILE A 171 -12.10 -10.25 -25.94
N SER A 172 -10.90 -9.73 -26.19
CA SER A 172 -10.17 -8.85 -25.26
C SER A 172 -10.88 -7.52 -25.03
N GLU A 173 -11.46 -6.94 -26.08
CA GLU A 173 -12.23 -5.69 -25.97
C GLU A 173 -13.56 -5.89 -25.25
N ASN A 174 -14.20 -7.05 -25.41
CA ASN A 174 -15.40 -7.42 -24.68
C ASN A 174 -15.12 -7.63 -23.19
N ALA A 175 -13.99 -8.23 -22.81
CA ALA A 175 -13.59 -8.39 -21.40
C ALA A 175 -13.41 -7.03 -20.71
N LEU A 176 -12.68 -6.11 -21.35
CA LEU A 176 -12.49 -4.74 -20.86
C LEU A 176 -13.82 -3.96 -20.79
N ALA A 177 -14.73 -4.18 -21.75
CA ALA A 177 -16.06 -3.59 -21.70
C ALA A 177 -16.89 -4.12 -20.52
N GLY A 178 -16.77 -5.42 -20.21
CA GLY A 178 -17.38 -6.05 -19.04
C GLY A 178 -16.88 -5.45 -17.72
N GLU A 179 -15.57 -5.40 -17.52
CA GLU A 179 -14.94 -4.79 -16.32
C GLU A 179 -15.38 -3.32 -16.14
N LEU A 180 -15.40 -2.54 -17.23
CA LEU A 180 -15.88 -1.16 -17.18
C LEU A 180 -17.38 -1.06 -16.86
N ALA A 181 -18.20 -2.00 -17.35
CA ALA A 181 -19.63 -2.02 -17.07
C ALA A 181 -19.91 -2.30 -15.59
N GLU A 182 -19.16 -3.20 -14.96
CA GLU A 182 -19.25 -3.46 -13.52
C GLU A 182 -18.89 -2.23 -12.68
N ILE A 183 -17.80 -1.53 -13.03
CA ILE A 183 -17.42 -0.28 -12.36
C ILE A 183 -18.52 0.78 -12.52
N VAL A 184 -19.08 0.94 -13.73
CA VAL A 184 -20.19 1.88 -13.98
C VAL A 184 -21.43 1.51 -13.18
N GLN A 185 -21.77 0.23 -13.06
CA GLN A 185 -22.89 -0.23 -12.25
C GLN A 185 -22.70 0.12 -10.77
N GLN A 186 -21.52 -0.12 -10.20
CA GLN A 186 -21.22 0.26 -8.83
C GLN A 186 -21.30 1.78 -8.61
N ILE A 187 -20.84 2.57 -9.58
CA ILE A 187 -20.98 4.04 -9.54
C ILE A 187 -22.45 4.47 -9.53
N ARG A 188 -23.30 3.84 -10.35
CA ARG A 188 -24.75 4.10 -10.35
C ARG A 188 -25.41 3.74 -9.02
N SER A 189 -24.86 2.75 -8.30
CA SER A 189 -25.25 2.40 -6.93
C SER A 189 -24.72 3.38 -5.86
N GLY A 190 -24.03 4.46 -6.26
CA GLY A 190 -23.55 5.51 -5.36
C GLY A 190 -22.13 5.30 -4.81
N ILE A 191 -21.36 4.36 -5.36
CA ILE A 191 -19.96 4.12 -4.95
C ILE A 191 -19.02 5.00 -5.75
N ASP A 192 -18.08 5.67 -5.09
CA ASP A 192 -17.13 6.54 -5.77
C ASP A 192 -16.09 5.80 -6.60
N ALA A 193 -15.71 6.41 -7.72
CA ALA A 193 -14.58 5.99 -8.53
C ALA A 193 -13.28 6.60 -7.99
N ILE A 194 -12.23 5.78 -7.93
CA ILE A 194 -10.87 6.23 -7.58
C ILE A 194 -9.88 5.80 -8.65
N SER A 195 -8.84 6.61 -8.84
CA SER A 195 -7.61 6.18 -9.50
C SER A 195 -6.52 5.98 -8.46
N PHE A 196 -5.75 4.90 -8.54
CA PHE A 196 -4.71 4.60 -7.55
C PHE A 196 -3.42 4.06 -8.18
N HIS A 197 -2.36 4.11 -7.38
CA HIS A 197 -1.07 3.48 -7.61
C HIS A 197 -0.63 2.80 -6.32
N LEU A 198 -0.03 1.63 -6.45
CA LEU A 198 0.49 0.85 -5.34
C LEU A 198 1.99 0.63 -5.56
N PHE A 199 2.79 1.12 -4.62
CA PHE A 199 4.24 1.03 -4.64
C PHE A 199 4.73 0.10 -3.53
N PHE A 200 5.79 -0.64 -3.82
CA PHE A 200 6.49 -1.50 -2.87
C PHE A 200 7.97 -1.13 -2.88
N VAL A 201 8.54 -0.86 -1.71
CA VAL A 201 9.97 -0.58 -1.56
C VAL A 201 10.62 -1.74 -0.82
N VAL A 202 11.61 -2.32 -1.47
CA VAL A 202 12.45 -3.39 -0.93
C VAL A 202 13.80 -2.79 -0.55
N TYR A 203 14.33 -3.19 0.60
CA TYR A 203 15.68 -2.86 1.03
C TYR A 203 16.50 -4.13 1.25
N ALA A 204 17.82 -4.01 1.17
CA ALA A 204 18.76 -5.06 1.50
C ALA A 204 20.15 -4.48 1.74
N ASP A 205 21.00 -5.18 2.49
CA ASP A 205 22.37 -4.73 2.78
C ASP A 205 23.32 -4.97 1.61
N THR A 206 22.98 -5.92 0.73
CA THR A 206 23.78 -6.28 -0.44
C THR A 206 22.95 -6.36 -1.72
N GLU A 207 23.58 -6.13 -2.88
CA GLU A 207 22.91 -6.28 -4.17
C GLU A 207 22.39 -7.73 -4.41
N ARG A 208 23.10 -8.73 -3.89
CA ARG A 208 22.69 -10.14 -4.00
C ARG A 208 21.40 -10.41 -3.23
N GLU A 209 21.33 -9.92 -2.00
CA GLU A 209 20.15 -10.02 -1.16
C GLU A 209 18.99 -9.23 -1.75
N LEU A 210 19.23 -8.00 -2.23
CA LEU A 210 18.23 -7.19 -2.92
C LEU A 210 17.58 -7.98 -4.06
N LYS A 211 18.40 -8.66 -4.88
CA LYS A 211 17.91 -9.48 -5.99
C LYS A 211 17.06 -10.66 -5.51
N GLY A 212 17.41 -11.28 -4.38
CA GLY A 212 16.63 -12.33 -3.73
C GLY A 212 15.26 -11.81 -3.29
N THR A 213 15.25 -10.80 -2.42
CA THR A 213 14.01 -10.22 -1.87
C THR A 213 13.10 -9.64 -2.96
N CYS A 214 13.67 -9.07 -4.02
CA CYS A 214 12.90 -8.63 -5.19
C CYS A 214 12.18 -9.80 -5.89
N LYS A 215 12.87 -10.94 -6.05
CA LYS A 215 12.27 -12.13 -6.66
C LYS A 215 11.17 -12.70 -5.78
N ASP A 216 11.36 -12.68 -4.47
CA ASP A 216 10.39 -13.18 -3.49
C ASP A 216 9.14 -12.29 -3.48
N LEU A 217 9.31 -10.96 -3.44
CA LEU A 217 8.20 -10.01 -3.58
C LEU A 217 7.41 -10.21 -4.88
N GLN A 218 8.11 -10.30 -6.02
CA GLN A 218 7.44 -10.54 -7.31
C GLN A 218 6.74 -11.90 -7.35
N THR A 219 7.29 -12.93 -6.72
CA THR A 219 6.67 -14.24 -6.63
C THR A 219 5.41 -14.18 -5.78
N ALA A 220 5.47 -13.55 -4.60
CA ALA A 220 4.33 -13.33 -3.73
C ALA A 220 3.20 -12.58 -4.44
N LEU A 221 3.51 -11.46 -5.11
CA LEU A 221 2.52 -10.70 -5.88
C LEU A 221 1.91 -11.52 -7.03
N LYS A 222 2.74 -12.29 -7.76
CA LYS A 222 2.27 -13.16 -8.85
C LYS A 222 1.35 -14.28 -8.38
N LEU A 223 1.54 -14.82 -7.18
CA LEU A 223 0.63 -15.83 -6.60
C LEU A 223 -0.81 -15.31 -6.51
N TYR A 224 -0.96 -14.01 -6.29
CA TYR A 224 -2.25 -13.32 -6.27
C TYR A 224 -2.59 -12.65 -7.61
N GLY A 225 -1.89 -12.97 -8.70
CA GLY A 225 -2.16 -12.40 -10.02
C GLY A 225 -1.83 -10.91 -10.16
N ILE A 226 -1.12 -10.31 -9.21
CA ILE A 226 -0.67 -8.91 -9.28
C ILE A 226 0.65 -8.86 -10.04
N GLU A 227 0.69 -8.09 -11.12
CA GLU A 227 1.94 -7.81 -11.84
C GLU A 227 2.50 -6.46 -11.38
N ALA A 228 3.76 -6.49 -10.95
CA ALA A 228 4.50 -5.31 -10.53
C ALA A 228 5.85 -5.23 -11.25
N GLU A 229 6.19 -4.02 -11.65
CA GLU A 229 7.40 -3.71 -12.41
C GLU A 229 8.23 -2.65 -11.70
N SER A 230 9.53 -2.65 -11.99
CA SER A 230 10.49 -1.65 -11.50
C SER A 230 11.12 -0.96 -12.71
N PRO A 231 10.47 0.07 -13.28
CA PRO A 231 11.01 0.81 -14.42
C PRO A 231 12.43 1.31 -14.16
N PRO A 232 13.39 1.05 -15.07
CA PRO A 232 14.75 1.53 -14.90
C PRO A 232 14.82 3.05 -15.06
N PHE A 233 15.86 3.66 -14.50
CA PHE A 233 16.17 5.11 -14.52
C PHE A 233 15.23 6.02 -13.73
N TYR A 234 14.09 5.51 -13.25
CA TYR A 234 13.10 6.28 -12.49
C TYR A 234 13.02 5.90 -11.02
N GLN A 235 14.01 5.15 -10.52
CA GLN A 235 13.98 4.61 -9.16
C GLN A 235 13.89 5.71 -8.09
N GLN A 236 14.54 6.86 -8.29
CA GLN A 236 14.45 7.99 -7.36
C GLN A 236 13.02 8.55 -7.31
N GLU A 237 12.42 8.82 -8.47
CA GLU A 237 11.07 9.37 -8.55
C GLU A 237 10.04 8.39 -7.97
N LEU A 238 10.21 7.10 -8.23
CA LEU A 238 9.39 6.05 -7.67
C LEU A 238 9.57 5.92 -6.16
N PHE A 239 10.80 6.06 -5.67
CA PHE A 239 11.10 6.09 -4.24
C PHE A 239 10.36 7.24 -3.57
N GLU A 240 10.31 8.42 -4.19
CA GLU A 240 9.53 9.57 -3.72
C GLU A 240 8.01 9.47 -4.00
N PHE A 241 7.53 8.29 -4.43
CA PHE A 241 6.12 8.02 -4.78
C PHE A 241 5.53 9.02 -5.78
N LYS A 242 6.36 9.51 -6.70
CA LYS A 242 5.93 10.36 -7.81
C LYS A 242 5.26 9.51 -8.89
N THR A 243 4.14 9.99 -9.38
CA THR A 243 3.42 9.37 -10.50
C THR A 243 3.79 9.98 -11.85
N LYS A 244 4.40 11.17 -11.85
CA LYS A 244 5.03 11.78 -13.01
C LYS A 244 6.52 11.47 -12.98
N LEU A 245 7.01 10.79 -14.00
CA LEU A 245 8.39 10.35 -14.13
C LEU A 245 9.07 11.20 -15.20
N GLY A 246 9.94 12.11 -14.78
CA GLY A 246 10.55 13.11 -15.67
C GLY A 246 9.52 14.07 -16.31
N PHE A 247 9.83 14.54 -17.52
CA PHE A 247 9.02 15.54 -18.22
C PHE A 247 7.85 14.94 -19.04
N LEU A 248 8.05 13.74 -19.61
CA LEU A 248 7.13 13.17 -20.61
C LEU A 248 6.38 11.92 -20.15
N PHE A 249 6.81 11.29 -19.06
CA PHE A 249 6.26 9.99 -18.66
C PHE A 249 5.38 10.12 -17.43
N GLN A 250 4.26 9.42 -17.43
CA GLN A 250 3.36 9.31 -16.29
C GLN A 250 2.98 7.85 -16.11
N LEU A 251 2.99 7.38 -14.87
CA LEU A 251 2.47 6.07 -14.54
C LEU A 251 1.00 5.98 -14.98
N LYS A 252 0.64 4.84 -15.56
CA LYS A 252 -0.73 4.57 -15.96
C LYS A 252 -1.60 4.49 -14.71
N ASN A 253 -2.66 5.30 -14.66
CA ASN A 253 -3.63 5.22 -13.57
C ASN A 253 -4.36 3.88 -13.63
N THR A 254 -4.36 3.15 -12.52
CA THR A 254 -5.32 2.07 -12.28
C THR A 254 -6.61 2.69 -11.76
N ILE A 255 -7.76 2.34 -12.33
CA ILE A 255 -9.05 2.91 -11.95
C ILE A 255 -9.95 1.78 -11.46
N THR A 256 -10.63 2.04 -10.35
CA THR A 256 -11.59 1.12 -9.73
C THR A 256 -12.58 1.92 -8.89
N THR A 257 -13.46 1.25 -8.14
CA THR A 257 -14.33 1.89 -7.15
C THR A 257 -13.73 1.83 -5.74
N ALA A 258 -14.16 2.71 -4.86
CA ALA A 258 -13.77 2.68 -3.45
C ALA A 258 -14.12 1.34 -2.77
N ASN A 259 -15.24 0.72 -3.15
CA ASN A 259 -15.63 -0.61 -2.65
C ASN A 259 -14.65 -1.69 -3.11
N SER A 260 -14.34 -1.77 -4.41
CA SER A 260 -13.39 -2.77 -4.91
C SER A 260 -11.97 -2.54 -4.40
N ALA A 261 -11.58 -1.29 -4.11
CA ALA A 261 -10.29 -0.96 -3.52
C ALA A 261 -10.16 -1.34 -2.04
N ARG A 262 -11.25 -1.71 -1.36
CA ARG A 262 -11.24 -2.05 0.07
C ARG A 262 -10.33 -3.23 0.40
N ILE A 263 -10.12 -4.13 -0.57
CA ILE A 263 -9.22 -5.28 -0.49
C ILE A 263 -7.79 -4.89 -0.11
N PHE A 264 -7.37 -3.66 -0.42
CA PHE A 264 -6.04 -3.12 -0.10
C PHE A 264 -5.99 -2.50 1.30
N TYR A 265 -6.92 -2.84 2.19
CA TYR A 265 -6.87 -2.44 3.59
C TYR A 265 -5.51 -2.83 4.21
N PRO A 266 -4.67 -1.87 4.65
CA PRO A 266 -3.33 -2.16 5.10
C PRO A 266 -3.19 -2.23 6.62
N PHE A 267 -4.16 -1.73 7.39
CA PHE A 267 -4.03 -1.50 8.84
C PHE A 267 -4.24 -2.79 9.65
N ILE A 268 -3.65 -3.89 9.20
CA ILE A 268 -3.81 -5.22 9.79
C ILE A 268 -2.70 -5.45 10.79
N LYS A 269 -3.06 -5.74 12.04
CA LYS A 269 -2.12 -6.13 13.10
C LYS A 269 -2.58 -7.44 13.71
N GLU A 270 -1.77 -8.50 13.61
CA GLU A 270 -2.12 -9.83 14.11
C GLU A 270 -1.44 -10.10 15.45
N THR A 271 -2.02 -9.60 16.53
CA THR A 271 -1.62 -10.03 17.87
C THR A 271 -2.42 -11.26 18.29
N LEU A 272 -1.76 -12.42 18.36
CA LEU A 272 -2.31 -13.62 18.99
C LEU A 272 -1.53 -13.84 20.27
N ALA A 273 -1.97 -13.27 21.39
CA ALA A 273 -1.28 -13.43 22.68
C ALA A 273 -2.21 -14.16 23.67
N GLU A 274 -2.13 -15.49 23.70
CA GLU A 274 -2.96 -16.30 24.59
C GLU A 274 -2.28 -16.55 25.92
N GLU A 275 -2.94 -16.14 27.00
CA GLU A 275 -2.47 -16.40 28.36
C GLU A 275 -2.37 -17.91 28.60
N GLY A 276 -1.20 -18.36 29.07
CA GLY A 276 -0.86 -19.78 29.28
C GLY A 276 -0.36 -20.52 28.03
N GLY A 277 -0.29 -19.85 26.88
CA GLY A 277 0.11 -20.46 25.62
C GLY A 277 1.63 -20.59 25.41
N VAL A 278 1.99 -21.29 24.33
CA VAL A 278 3.36 -21.48 23.85
C VAL A 278 3.69 -20.37 22.85
N PHE A 279 4.83 -19.71 23.05
CA PHE A 279 5.36 -18.74 22.10
C PHE A 279 5.85 -19.44 20.82
N LEU A 280 5.33 -19.05 19.67
CA LEU A 280 5.63 -19.61 18.36
C LEU A 280 6.55 -18.72 17.50
N GLY A 281 6.64 -17.43 17.83
CA GLY A 281 7.42 -16.45 17.07
C GLY A 281 6.66 -15.14 16.88
N PHE A 282 6.95 -14.44 15.79
CA PHE A 282 6.34 -13.15 15.45
C PHE A 282 5.57 -13.23 14.13
N SER A 283 4.50 -12.45 14.02
CA SER A 283 3.74 -12.26 12.79
C SER A 283 4.53 -11.45 11.75
N SER A 284 4.03 -11.33 10.52
CA SER A 284 4.66 -10.48 9.49
C SER A 284 4.63 -8.99 9.84
N THR A 285 3.80 -8.58 10.80
CA THR A 285 3.74 -7.23 11.37
C THR A 285 4.48 -7.10 12.70
N GLY A 286 5.18 -8.16 13.10
CA GLY A 286 6.08 -8.22 14.25
C GLY A 286 5.43 -8.40 15.60
N ASP A 287 4.15 -8.76 15.63
CA ASP A 287 3.43 -9.06 16.86
C ASP A 287 3.79 -10.46 17.38
N PRO A 288 3.94 -10.65 18.70
CA PRO A 288 4.18 -11.97 19.25
C PRO A 288 2.97 -12.88 19.02
N VAL A 289 3.26 -14.11 18.62
CA VAL A 289 2.28 -15.19 18.44
C VAL A 289 2.49 -16.19 19.56
N VAL A 290 1.62 -16.14 20.57
CA VAL A 290 1.51 -17.06 21.69
C VAL A 290 0.20 -17.83 21.55
N LEU A 291 0.30 -19.14 21.36
CA LEU A 291 -0.83 -20.04 21.11
C LEU A 291 -1.02 -20.99 22.28
N ASP A 292 -2.21 -20.99 22.88
CA ASP A 292 -2.62 -22.02 23.83
C ASP A 292 -3.48 -23.07 23.11
N PRO A 293 -2.92 -24.25 22.78
CA PRO A 293 -3.67 -25.30 22.11
C PRO A 293 -4.84 -25.81 22.96
N TYR A 294 -4.77 -25.69 24.30
CA TYR A 294 -5.80 -26.16 25.22
C TYR A 294 -7.02 -25.24 25.34
N ARG A 295 -6.95 -24.04 24.76
CA ARG A 295 -8.11 -23.12 24.68
C ARG A 295 -8.94 -23.31 23.42
N ARG A 296 -8.55 -24.24 22.54
CA ARG A 296 -9.23 -24.54 21.28
C ARG A 296 -10.31 -25.60 21.47
N GLN A 297 -11.35 -25.53 20.64
CA GLN A 297 -12.37 -26.59 20.58
C GLN A 297 -11.80 -27.92 20.04
N ASN A 298 -10.73 -27.84 19.25
CA ASN A 298 -9.96 -28.99 18.76
C ASN A 298 -8.47 -28.75 19.06
N TYR A 299 -7.86 -29.72 19.75
CA TYR A 299 -6.47 -29.69 20.22
C TYR A 299 -5.46 -30.22 19.19
N LEU A 300 -5.94 -30.76 18.07
CA LEU A 300 -5.07 -31.34 17.05
C LEU A 300 -4.37 -30.22 16.26
N MET A 301 -3.04 -30.28 16.22
CA MET A 301 -2.20 -29.39 15.42
C MET A 301 -1.42 -30.20 14.39
N LEU A 302 -1.25 -29.63 13.20
CA LEU A 302 -0.51 -30.22 12.09
C LEU A 302 0.65 -29.29 11.73
N ILE A 303 1.88 -29.78 11.84
CA ILE A 303 3.10 -29.05 11.49
C ILE A 303 3.71 -29.69 10.25
N LEU A 304 3.81 -28.92 9.15
CA LEU A 304 4.30 -29.36 7.84
C LEU A 304 5.39 -28.42 7.31
N GLY A 305 6.18 -28.88 6.35
CA GLY A 305 7.43 -28.24 5.94
C GLY A 305 8.49 -29.23 5.45
N GLU A 306 9.55 -28.73 4.84
CA GLU A 306 10.61 -29.54 4.22
C GLU A 306 11.76 -29.85 5.20
N SER A 307 12.68 -30.77 4.87
CA SER A 307 13.82 -31.07 5.75
C SER A 307 14.67 -29.81 5.98
N GLY A 308 15.01 -29.52 7.24
CA GLY A 308 15.79 -28.33 7.62
C GLY A 308 15.00 -27.01 7.73
N SER A 309 13.67 -27.03 7.58
CA SER A 309 12.82 -25.82 7.65
C SER A 309 12.52 -25.32 9.07
N GLY A 310 12.85 -26.10 10.11
CA GLY A 310 12.50 -25.77 11.49
C GLY A 310 11.08 -26.17 11.92
N LYS A 311 10.47 -27.15 11.23
CA LYS A 311 9.31 -27.90 11.76
C LYS A 311 9.64 -28.64 13.06
#